data_AF-M5PCU9-F1
#
_entry.id   AF-M5PCU9-F1
#
_cell.length_a   1.000
_cell.length_b   1.000
_cell.length_c   1.000
_cell.angle_alpha   90.00
_cell.angle_beta   90.00
_cell.angle_gamma   90.00
#
_symmetry.space_group_name_H-M   'P 1'
#
loop_
_entity.id
_entity.type
_entity.pdbx_description
1 polymer ?
#
loop_
_entity_poly.entity_id
_entity_poly.type
_entity_poly.pdbx_seq_one_letter_code
_entity_poly.pdbx_strand_id
1 'polypeptide(L)' 'MFSWGEEHGEETVVTITLKEDDTSTIIEVNESGVKEDDPEIVEKMIGQKEGWVYTLTCLKGYLEKRN' A
#
# COMPACT_ATOMS: atom_id res chain seq x y z
N MET A 1 4.25 -5.50 9.20
CA MET A 1 3.61 -4.21 9.55
C MET A 1 4.69 -3.16 9.63
N PHE A 2 4.46 -1.99 9.04
CA PHE A 2 5.40 -0.88 8.97
C PHE A 2 4.63 0.42 9.23
N SER A 3 5.21 1.34 10.02
CA SER A 3 4.64 2.66 10.28
C SER A 3 5.48 3.76 9.64
N TRP A 4 4.84 4.83 9.18
CA TRP A 4 5.50 5.97 8.55
C TRP A 4 4.64 7.23 8.62
N GLY A 5 5.24 8.41 8.45
CA GLY A 5 4.54 9.70 8.45
C GLY A 5 4.44 10.37 9.83
N GLU A 6 5.01 9.76 10.88
CA GLU A 6 5.03 10.32 12.25
C GLU A 6 5.71 11.70 12.28
N GLU A 7 6.80 11.90 11.53
CA GLU A 7 7.54 13.16 11.46
C GLU A 7 6.71 14.33 10.90
N HIS A 8 5.62 14.02 10.20
CA HIS A 8 4.68 14.99 9.64
C HIS A 8 3.36 15.05 10.42
N GLY A 9 3.26 14.29 11.52
CA GLY A 9 2.02 14.12 12.27
C GLY A 9 0.96 13.33 11.51
N GLU A 10 1.33 12.62 10.45
CA GLU A 10 0.47 11.88 9.52
C GLU A 10 0.77 10.38 9.61
N GLU A 11 0.97 9.86 10.82
CA GLU A 11 1.37 8.47 11.01
C GLU A 11 0.31 7.51 10.43
N THR A 12 0.72 6.66 9.50
CA THR A 12 -0.08 5.54 9.01
C THR A 12 0.65 4.22 9.23
N VAL A 13 -0.14 3.16 9.37
CA VAL A 13 0.34 1.78 9.55
C VAL A 13 -0.05 0.98 8.32
N VAL A 14 0.96 0.41 7.67
CA VAL A 14 0.84 -0.42 6.48
C VAL A 14 1.08 -1.89 6.83
N THR A 15 0.16 -2.74 6.40
CA THR A 15 0.27 -4.19 6.49
C THR A 15 0.19 -4.78 5.09
N ILE A 16 1.23 -5.52 4.71
CA ILE A 16 1.26 -6.31 3.47
C ILE A 16 1.10 -7.77 3.85
N THR A 17 0.09 -8.42 3.29
CA THR A 17 -0.20 -9.83 3.49
C THR A 17 -0.05 -10.57 2.17
N LEU A 18 0.70 -11.66 2.17
CA LEU A 18 0.83 -12.56 1.03
C LEU A 18 0.04 -13.83 1.37
N LYS A 19 -0.97 -14.12 0.58
CA LYS A 19 -1.81 -15.32 0.71
C LYS A 19 -1.49 -16.24 -0.47
N GLU A 20 -1.10 -17.46 -0.16
CA GLU A 20 -0.97 -18.52 -1.16
C GLU A 20 -2.34 -18.83 -1.77
N ASP A 21 -2.35 -19.08 -3.07
CA ASP A 21 -3.51 -19.50 -3.86
C ASP A 21 -3.04 -20.56 -4.87
N ASP A 22 -3.94 -21.38 -5.40
CA ASP A 22 -3.60 -22.63 -6.11
C ASP A 22 -2.51 -22.46 -7.17
N THR A 23 -2.58 -21.39 -7.97
CA THR A 23 -1.60 -21.07 -9.02
C THR A 23 -1.04 -19.66 -8.91
N SER A 24 -1.26 -18.98 -7.78
CA SER A 24 -0.97 -17.56 -7.67
C SER A 24 -0.62 -17.15 -6.24
N THR A 25 -0.31 -15.87 -6.04
CA THR A 25 -0.16 -15.28 -4.71
C THR A 25 -0.97 -14.00 -4.68
N ILE A 26 -1.93 -13.93 -3.75
CA ILE A 26 -2.71 -12.72 -3.53
C ILE A 26 -1.91 -11.82 -2.58
N ILE A 27 -1.57 -10.62 -3.06
CA ILE A 27 -0.93 -9.59 -2.25
C ILE A 27 -2.00 -8.59 -1.83
N GLU A 28 -2.21 -8.46 -0.52
CA GLU A 28 -3.15 -7.51 0.08
C GLU A 28 -2.35 -6.44 0.83
N VAL A 29 -2.60 -5.17 0.49
CA VAL A 29 -2.02 -4.02 1.19
C VAL A 29 -3.15 -3.30 1.92
N ASN A 30 -3.01 -3.18 3.24
CA ASN A 30 -3.92 -2.41 4.07
C ASN A 30 -3.14 -1.27 4.72
N GLU A 31 -3.58 -0.04 4.47
CA GLU A 31 -3.04 1.15 5.11
C GLU A 31 -4.13 1.77 6.00
N SER A 32 -3.77 2.05 7.25
CA SER A 32 -4.68 2.54 8.30
C SER A 32 -4.04 3.68 9.07
N GLY A 33 -4.84 4.48 9.77
CA GLY A 33 -4.35 5.67 10.51
C GLY A 33 -4.48 6.99 9.74
N VAL A 34 -5.06 6.98 8.54
CA VAL A 34 -5.41 8.21 7.83
C VAL A 34 -6.42 9.01 8.67
N LYS A 35 -6.14 10.29 8.88
CA LYS A 35 -6.98 11.20 9.67
C LYS A 35 -8.32 11.46 8.97
N GLU A 36 -9.41 11.06 9.62
CA GLU A 36 -10.76 11.19 9.06
C GLU A 36 -11.26 12.64 9.00
N ASP A 37 -10.73 13.50 9.88
CA ASP A 37 -11.07 14.91 9.99
C ASP A 37 -10.26 15.81 9.07
N ASP A 38 -9.33 15.24 8.30
CA ASP A 38 -8.51 15.98 7.36
C ASP A 38 -9.33 16.45 6.13
N PRO A 39 -9.38 17.76 5.84
CA PRO A 39 -10.09 18.27 4.66
C PRO A 39 -9.55 17.72 3.32
N GLU A 40 -8.29 17.27 3.30
CA GLU A 40 -7.61 16.71 2.12
C GLU A 40 -7.60 15.17 2.12
N ILE A 41 -8.36 14.51 3.02
CA ILE A 41 -8.36 13.04 3.16
C ILE A 41 -8.55 12.29 1.84
N VAL A 42 -9.47 12.76 0.98
CA VAL A 42 -9.77 12.11 -0.29
C VAL A 42 -8.55 12.17 -1.23
N GLU A 43 -7.91 13.33 -1.31
CA GLU A 43 -6.71 13.52 -2.14
C GLU A 43 -5.55 12.67 -1.64
N LYS A 44 -5.33 12.65 -0.31
CA LYS A 44 -4.33 11.81 0.33
C LYS A 44 -4.56 10.32 0.05
N MET A 45 -5.78 9.82 0.22
CA MET A 45 -6.12 8.43 -0.06
C MET A 45 -5.93 8.06 -1.54
N ILE A 46 -6.27 8.96 -2.47
CA ILE A 46 -6.04 8.74 -3.90
C ILE A 46 -4.53 8.64 -4.18
N GLY A 47 -3.72 9.58 -3.66
CA GLY A 47 -2.28 9.56 -3.83
C GLY A 47 -1.62 8.29 -3.28
N GLN A 48 -2.00 7.88 -2.07
CA GLN A 48 -1.51 6.61 -1.49
C GLN A 48 -1.91 5.41 -2.35
N LYS A 49 -3.17 5.35 -2.79
CA LYS A 49 -3.64 4.28 -3.67
C LYS A 49 -2.85 4.21 -4.97
N GLU A 50 -2.57 5.34 -5.61
CA GLU A 50 -1.78 5.41 -6.84
C GLU A 50 -0.35 4.94 -6.62
N GLY A 51 0.29 5.35 -5.52
CA GLY A 51 1.62 4.88 -5.12
C GLY A 51 1.68 3.36 -4.93
N TRP A 52 0.67 2.77 -4.28
CA TRP A 52 0.58 1.31 -4.11
C TRP A 52 0.32 0.58 -5.42
N VAL A 53 -0.55 1.10 -6.29
CA VAL A 53 -0.79 0.53 -7.62
C VAL A 53 0.50 0.52 -8.43
N TYR A 54 1.26 1.62 -8.43
CA TYR A 54 2.55 1.69 -9.09
C TYR A 54 3.53 0.64 -8.53
N THR A 55 3.70 0.61 -7.20
CA THR A 55 4.61 -0.30 -6.51
C THR A 55 4.30 -1.77 -6.85
N LEU A 56 3.04 -2.18 -6.75
CA LEU A 56 2.62 -3.55 -7.03
C LEU A 56 2.75 -3.91 -8.51
N THR A 57 2.53 -2.95 -9.41
CA THR A 57 2.76 -3.15 -10.85
C THR A 57 4.24 -3.40 -11.14
N CYS A 58 5.14 -2.61 -10.53
CA CYS A 58 6.58 -2.81 -10.64
C CYS A 58 7.01 -4.15 -10.04
N LEU A 59 6.50 -4.52 -8.87
CA LEU A 59 6.79 -5.80 -8.22
C LEU A 59 6.37 -6.98 -9.11
N LYS A 60 5.15 -6.94 -9.66
CA LYS A 60 4.66 -7.94 -10.60
C LYS A 60 5.60 -8.06 -11.80
N GLY A 61 5.92 -6.95 -12.45
CA GLY A 61 6.84 -6.93 -13.60
C GLY A 61 8.24 -7.46 -13.26
N TYR A 62 8.74 -7.17 -12.06
CA TYR A 62 10.03 -7.69 -11.58
C TYR A 62 10.02 -9.21 -11.42
N LEU A 63 8.96 -9.76 -10.82
CA LEU A 63 8.81 -11.20 -10.60
C LEU A 63 8.58 -11.95 -11.92
N GLU A 64 7.78 -11.40 -12.83
CA GLU A 64 7.50 -12.02 -14.13
C GLU A 64 8.70 -11.98 -15.08
N LYS A 65 9.52 -10.92 -15.06
CA LYS A 65 10.73 -10.82 -15.90
C LYS A 65 11.89 -11.70 -15.45
N ARG A 66 11.79 -12.35 -14.30
CA ARG A 66 12.83 -13.23 -13.76
C ARG A 66 12.66 -14.72 -14.14
N ASN A 67 11.75 -15.03 -15.06
CA ASN A 67 11.63 -16.34 -15.74
C ASN A 67 12.30 -16.34 -17.11
#